data_AF-A0A0B7MRD4-F1
#
_entry.id   AF-A0A0B7MRD4-F1
#
_cell.length_a   1.000
_cell.length_b   1.000
_cell.length_c   1.000
_cell.angle_alpha   90.00
_cell.angle_beta   90.00
_cell.angle_gamma   90.00
#
_symmetry.space_group_name_H-M   'P 1'
#
loop_
_entity.id
_entity.type
_entity.pdbx_description
1 polymer ?
#
loop_
_entity_poly.entity_id
_entity_poly.type
_entity_poly.pdbx_seq_one_letter_code
_entity_poly.pdbx_strand_id
1 'polypeptide(L)'
;MTDPANMEHSKINHVAPDINRYLAETAIPDDVYDLPLHVQKLICEARMEVLVSKQKNSAQASDKSAIKRLKKVQEYINGVAHQDTAAIIDTLNELIHDEDEMSSILE
;
A
#
# COMPACT_ATOMS: atom_id res chain seq x y z
N MET A 1 28.72 -37.37 16.28
CA MET A 1 28.22 -37.33 14.90
C MET A 1 26.85 -36.69 14.94
N THR A 2 26.79 -35.40 14.63
CA THR A 2 25.57 -34.58 14.63
C THR A 2 24.98 -34.58 13.22
N ASP A 3 23.72 -34.94 13.11
CA ASP A 3 22.91 -34.97 11.89
C ASP A 3 22.90 -33.62 11.16
N PRO A 4 23.21 -33.57 9.85
CA PRO A 4 23.19 -32.35 9.07
C PRO A 4 21.94 -32.30 8.17
N ALA A 5 20.76 -31.96 8.68
CA ALA A 5 19.61 -31.74 7.79
C ALA A 5 18.43 -30.94 8.34
N ASN A 6 18.39 -30.53 9.60
CA ASN A 6 17.27 -29.70 10.08
C ASN A 6 17.58 -28.20 9.92
N MET A 7 17.90 -27.81 8.69
CA MET A 7 17.86 -26.41 8.29
C MET A 7 16.40 -26.13 7.96
N GLU A 8 15.62 -25.91 9.03
CA GLU A 8 14.33 -25.23 8.95
C GLU A 8 14.59 -23.91 8.22
N HIS A 9 14.33 -23.92 6.92
CA HIS A 9 14.12 -22.71 6.15
C HIS A 9 12.88 -22.07 6.78
N SER A 10 13.11 -21.24 7.81
CA SER A 10 12.22 -20.15 8.13
C SER A 10 12.04 -19.38 6.83
N LYS A 11 11.02 -19.77 6.07
CA LYS A 11 10.43 -18.95 5.02
C LYS A 11 10.05 -17.69 5.76
N ILE A 12 10.91 -16.69 5.69
CA ILE A 12 10.57 -15.33 6.06
C ILE A 12 9.42 -15.01 5.11
N ASN A 13 8.20 -15.20 5.58
CA ASN A 13 7.03 -14.69 4.91
C ASN A 13 7.26 -13.19 4.86
N HIS A 14 7.67 -12.67 3.70
CA HIS A 14 7.56 -11.26 3.39
C HIS A 14 6.07 -10.96 3.31
N VAL A 15 5.42 -10.90 4.49
CA VAL A 15 4.06 -10.42 4.64
C VAL A 15 4.14 -8.96 4.24
N ALA A 16 3.64 -8.64 3.04
CA ALA A 16 3.45 -7.26 2.64
C ALA A 16 2.72 -6.55 3.81
N PRO A 17 3.22 -5.41 4.29
CA PRO A 17 2.63 -4.75 5.44
C PRO A 17 1.15 -4.51 5.19
N ASP A 18 0.29 -4.90 6.15
CA ASP A 18 -1.15 -4.67 6.06
C ASP A 18 -1.42 -3.18 6.03
N ILE A 19 -1.81 -2.68 4.85
CA ILE A 19 -2.04 -1.26 4.61
C ILE A 19 -3.12 -0.67 5.51
N ASN A 20 -4.13 -1.46 5.91
CA ASN A 20 -5.15 -0.99 6.83
C ASN A 20 -4.53 -0.74 8.22
N ARG A 21 -3.70 -1.69 8.67
CA ARG A 21 -3.00 -1.57 9.94
C ARG A 21 -2.04 -0.40 9.94
N TYR A 22 -1.25 -0.25 8.86
CA TYR A 22 -0.33 0.87 8.68
C TYR A 22 -1.08 2.21 8.82
N LEU A 23 -2.12 2.44 8.01
CA LEU A 23 -2.89 3.69 8.05
C LEU A 23 -3.56 3.96 9.41
N ALA A 24 -3.96 2.92 10.13
CA ALA A 24 -4.60 3.03 11.45
C ALA A 24 -3.63 3.35 12.59
N GLU A 25 -2.38 2.89 12.51
CA GLU A 25 -1.42 2.87 13.62
C GLU A 25 -0.27 3.87 13.45
N THR A 26 0.09 4.24 12.22
CA THR A 26 1.18 5.19 11.98
C THR A 26 0.68 6.63 11.95
N ALA A 27 1.52 7.57 12.40
CA ALA A 27 1.32 8.98 12.10
C ALA A 27 1.50 9.19 10.59
N ILE A 28 0.77 10.16 10.01
CA ILE A 28 1.08 10.59 8.64
C ILE A 28 2.43 11.30 8.73
N PRO A 29 3.45 10.85 8.01
CA PRO A 29 4.71 11.56 7.94
C PRO A 29 4.55 12.85 7.12
N ASP A 30 5.34 13.87 7.45
CA ASP A 30 5.22 15.20 6.83
C ASP A 30 5.54 15.18 5.33
N ASP A 31 6.32 14.20 4.88
CA ASP A 31 6.67 13.95 3.48
C ASP A 31 5.46 13.60 2.59
N VAL A 32 4.34 13.16 3.17
CA VAL A 32 3.09 12.96 2.44
C VAL A 32 2.62 14.28 1.81
N TYR A 33 2.92 15.43 2.43
CA TYR A 33 2.57 16.74 1.92
C TYR A 33 3.47 17.22 0.77
N ASP A 34 4.55 16.49 0.47
CA ASP A 34 5.42 16.75 -0.68
C ASP A 34 4.97 15.96 -1.94
N LEU A 35 4.03 15.02 -1.79
CA LEU A 35 3.52 14.22 -2.92
C LEU A 35 2.59 15.03 -3.83
N PRO A 36 2.37 14.61 -5.09
CA PRO A 36 1.35 15.22 -5.95
C PRO A 36 -0.05 15.18 -5.32
N LEU A 37 -0.84 16.25 -5.52
CA LEU A 37 -2.11 16.48 -4.79
C LEU A 37 -3.09 15.31 -4.87
N HIS A 38 -3.16 14.63 -6.01
CA HIS A 38 -4.05 13.48 -6.20
C HIS A 38 -3.63 12.28 -5.31
N VAL A 39 -2.33 12.06 -5.11
CA VAL A 39 -1.79 11.02 -4.21
C VAL A 39 -2.03 11.40 -2.75
N GLN A 40 -1.78 12.67 -2.38
CA GLN A 40 -2.05 13.15 -1.02
C GLN A 40 -3.51 12.90 -0.63
N LYS A 41 -4.44 13.27 -1.53
CA LYS A 41 -5.88 13.07 -1.34
C LYS A 41 -6.20 11.59 -1.15
N LEU A 42 -5.68 10.71 -2.02
CA LEU A 42 -5.92 9.27 -1.93
C LEU A 42 -5.47 8.69 -0.57
N ILE A 43 -4.27 9.03 -0.11
CA ILE A 43 -3.73 8.56 1.18
C ILE A 43 -4.58 9.09 2.35
N CYS A 44 -4.92 10.39 2.33
CA CYS A 44 -5.73 11.02 3.37
C CYS A 44 -7.14 10.41 3.45
N GLU A 45 -7.81 10.23 2.31
CA GLU A 45 -9.13 9.59 2.22
C GLU A 45 -9.08 8.15 2.73
N ALA A 46 -8.10 7.35 2.28
CA ALA A 46 -7.95 5.96 2.70
C ALA A 46 -7.73 5.85 4.21
N ARG A 47 -6.91 6.75 4.78
CA ARG A 47 -6.69 6.80 6.23
C ARG A 47 -7.98 7.16 6.98
N MET A 48 -8.71 8.16 6.49
CA MET A 48 -9.97 8.58 7.10
C MET A 48 -10.99 7.45 7.11
N GLU A 49 -11.14 6.72 5.99
CA GLU A 49 -11.99 5.54 5.90
C GLU A 49 -11.62 4.48 6.95
N VAL A 50 -10.33 4.15 7.06
CA VAL A 50 -9.83 3.17 8.04
C VAL A 50 -10.14 3.60 9.48
N LEU A 51 -9.88 4.86 9.83
CA LEU A 51 -10.12 5.38 11.18
C LEU A 51 -11.63 5.41 11.52
N VAL A 52 -12.47 5.82 10.57
CA VAL A 52 -13.93 5.83 10.74
C VAL A 52 -14.48 4.41 10.87
N SER A 53 -14.01 3.47 10.05
CA SER A 53 -14.41 2.05 10.14
C SER A 53 -14.01 1.42 11.47
N LYS A 54 -12.82 1.75 11.99
CA LYS A 54 -12.35 1.31 13.32
C LYS A 54 -13.23 1.86 14.46
N GLN A 55 -13.72 3.09 14.33
CA GLN A 55 -14.62 3.70 15.33
C GLN A 55 -16.03 3.14 15.29
N LYS A 56 -16.57 2.88 14.09
CA LYS A 56 -17.97 2.47 13.90
C LYS A 56 -18.19 0.95 13.94
N ASN A 57 -17.14 0.14 14.07
CA ASN A 57 -17.19 -1.32 13.89
C ASN A 57 -17.96 -1.72 12.62
N SER A 58 -17.84 -0.92 11.56
CA SER A 58 -18.62 -1.07 10.33
C SER A 58 -17.69 -1.29 9.14
N ALA A 59 -17.87 -2.46 8.51
CA ALA A 59 -17.20 -2.83 7.28
C ALA A 59 -18.16 -2.54 6.11
N GLN A 60 -18.12 -1.32 5.58
CA GLN A 60 -18.68 -1.06 4.25
C GLN A 60 -17.65 -0.34 3.38
N ALA A 61 -16.84 -1.15 2.68
CA ALA A 61 -16.00 -0.67 1.60
C ALA A 61 -16.80 -0.74 0.29
N SER A 62 -17.39 0.39 -0.13
CA SER A 62 -17.90 0.54 -1.50
C SER A 62 -16.74 0.41 -2.51
N ASP A 63 -17.01 0.15 -3.78
CA ASP A 63 -15.94 0.10 -4.81
C ASP A 63 -15.27 1.45 -5.04
N LYS A 64 -15.88 2.55 -4.60
CA LYS A 64 -15.29 3.90 -4.58
C LYS A 64 -14.37 4.16 -3.39
N SER A 65 -14.23 3.17 -2.50
CA SER A 65 -13.42 3.28 -1.29
C SER A 65 -11.97 3.63 -1.63
N ALA A 66 -11.46 4.66 -0.97
CA ALA A 66 -10.07 5.08 -1.08
C ALA A 66 -9.10 3.97 -0.65
N ILE A 67 -9.44 3.15 0.36
CA ILE A 67 -8.59 2.03 0.75
C ILE A 67 -8.50 0.95 -0.33
N LYS A 68 -9.58 0.70 -1.08
CA LYS A 68 -9.54 -0.22 -2.24
C LYS A 68 -8.68 0.34 -3.37
N ARG A 69 -8.87 1.61 -3.71
CA ARG A 69 -8.07 2.34 -4.69
C ARG A 69 -6.57 2.30 -4.36
N LEU A 70 -6.22 2.56 -3.10
CA LEU A 70 -4.83 2.49 -2.65
C LEU A 70 -4.25 1.07 -2.72
N LYS A 71 -5.07 0.03 -2.50
CA LYS A 71 -4.67 -1.36 -2.71
C LYS A 71 -4.43 -1.70 -4.18
N LYS A 72 -5.27 -1.21 -5.11
CA LYS A 72 -5.03 -1.39 -6.55
C LYS A 72 -3.67 -0.83 -6.96
N VAL A 73 -3.32 0.36 -6.46
CA VAL A 73 -2.00 0.97 -6.69
C VAL A 73 -0.87 0.10 -6.13
N GLN A 74 -1.02 -0.39 -4.89
CA GLN A 74 -0.04 -1.31 -4.30
C GLN A 74 0.11 -2.61 -5.11
N GLU A 75 -0.98 -3.20 -5.58
CA GLU A 75 -0.98 -4.41 -6.39
C GLU A 75 -0.32 -4.17 -7.76
N TYR A 76 -0.61 -3.04 -8.40
CA TYR A 76 0.02 -2.63 -9.65
C TYR A 76 1.54 -2.53 -9.50
N ILE A 77 2.01 -1.74 -8.52
CA ILE A 77 3.44 -1.55 -8.26
C ILE A 77 4.14 -2.89 -8.01
N ASN A 78 3.54 -3.76 -7.17
CA ASN A 78 4.10 -5.07 -6.90
C ASN A 78 4.10 -5.99 -8.14
N GLY A 79 3.12 -5.85 -9.02
CA GLY A 79 3.01 -6.59 -10.27
C GLY A 79 4.10 -6.22 -11.27
N VAL A 80 4.39 -4.92 -11.41
CA VAL A 80 5.43 -4.39 -12.29
C VAL A 80 6.83 -4.63 -11.73
N ALA A 81 7.02 -4.32 -10.45
CA ALA A 81 8.35 -4.34 -9.82
C ALA A 81 8.80 -5.74 -9.38
N HIS A 82 7.93 -6.75 -9.40
CA HIS A 82 8.23 -8.12 -8.97
C HIS A 82 8.90 -8.21 -7.59
N GLN A 83 8.47 -7.35 -6.65
CA GLN A 83 9.03 -7.21 -5.29
C GLN A 83 10.47 -6.70 -5.21
N ASP A 84 11.08 -6.26 -6.31
CA ASP A 84 12.37 -5.58 -6.29
C ASP A 84 12.22 -4.16 -5.75
N THR A 85 13.02 -3.80 -4.74
CA THR A 85 12.86 -2.52 -4.03
C THR A 85 13.22 -1.32 -4.91
N ALA A 86 14.23 -1.43 -5.77
CA ALA A 86 14.59 -0.34 -6.67
C ALA A 86 13.49 -0.14 -7.70
N ALA A 87 12.99 -1.23 -8.30
CA ALA A 87 11.89 -1.18 -9.24
C ALA A 87 10.58 -0.67 -8.60
N ILE A 88 10.31 -0.95 -7.33
CA ILE A 88 9.17 -0.38 -6.60
C ILE A 88 9.29 1.14 -6.52
N ILE A 89 10.48 1.65 -6.18
CA ILE A 89 10.72 3.09 -6.07
C ILE A 89 10.59 3.76 -7.44
N ASP A 90 11.16 3.16 -8.48
CA ASP A 90 11.10 3.69 -9.84
C ASP A 90 9.66 3.70 -10.37
N THR A 91 8.94 2.58 -10.23
CA THR A 91 7.53 2.48 -10.64
C THR A 91 6.66 3.48 -9.88
N LEU A 92 6.88 3.65 -8.58
CA LEU A 92 6.14 4.63 -7.78
C LEU A 92 6.43 6.06 -8.26
N ASN A 93 7.69 6.40 -8.51
CA ASN A 93 8.07 7.73 -8.99
C ASN A 93 7.45 8.04 -10.36
N GLU A 94 7.44 7.09 -11.28
CA GLU A 94 6.77 7.24 -12.57
C GLU A 94 5.27 7.46 -12.36
N LEU A 95 4.64 6.61 -11.57
CA LEU A 95 3.19 6.61 -11.35
C LEU A 95 2.67 7.87 -10.64
N ILE A 96 3.41 8.43 -9.67
CA ILE A 96 2.97 9.67 -9.01
C ILE A 96 3.03 10.88 -9.95
N HIS A 97 3.87 10.82 -10.97
CA HIS A 97 4.04 11.91 -11.95
C HIS A 97 3.17 11.74 -13.19
N ASP A 98 2.70 10.52 -13.49
CA ASP A 98 1.73 10.23 -14.55
C ASP A 98 0.29 10.15 -14.00
N GLU A 99 -0.39 11.30 -14.01
CA GLU A 99 -1.77 11.40 -13.52
C GLU A 99 -2.77 10.58 -14.36
N ASP A 100 -2.50 10.38 -15.64
CA ASP A 100 -3.38 9.62 -16.54
C ASP A 100 -3.27 8.12 -16.26
N GLU A 101 -2.05 7.60 -16.10
CA GLU A 101 -1.80 6.21 -15.72
C GLU A 101 -2.37 5.92 -14.32
N MET A 102 -2.12 6.82 -13.36
CA MET A 102 -2.69 6.71 -12.03
C MET A 102 -4.22 6.69 -12.09
N SER A 103 -4.85 7.58 -12.87
CA SER A 103 -6.30 7.57 -13.06
C SER A 103 -6.80 6.25 -13.62
N SER A 104 -6.12 5.68 -14.62
CA SER A 104 -6.48 4.39 -15.21
C SER A 104 -6.44 3.23 -14.22
N ILE A 105 -5.55 3.26 -13.22
CA ILE A 105 -5.49 2.23 -12.16
C ILE A 105 -6.61 2.43 -11.14
N LEU A 106 -7.06 3.68 -10.95
CA LEU A 106 -8.04 4.04 -9.93
C LEU A 106 -9.50 3.80 -10.37
N GLU A 107 -9.80 3.77 -11.68
CA GLU A 107 -11.09 3.40 -12.26
C GLU A 107 -11.48 1.93 -11.96
#